data_AF-A0A2W4I756-F1
#
_entry.id   AF-A0A2W4I756-F1
#
_cell.length_a   1.000
_cell.length_b   1.000
_cell.length_c   1.000
_cell.angle_alpha   90.00
_cell.angle_beta   90.00
_cell.angle_gamma   90.00
#
_symmetry.space_group_name_H-M   'P 1'
#
loop_
_entity.id
_entity.type
_entity.pdbx_description
1 polymer ?
#
loop_
_entity_poly.entity_id
_entity_poly.type
_entity_poly.pdbx_seq_one_letter_code
_entity_poly.pdbx_strand_id
1 'polypeptide(L)' 'MIEIFFILLVMIFAFGQGHMAFVNGILWFLDEQDGVEMKWNFETCLAAMVVPLGLIIASVELYFLFRPIYM' A
#
# COMPACT_ATOMS: atom_id res chain seq x y z
N MET A 1 -10.05 -15.92 16.17
CA MET A 1 -11.04 -15.25 15.27
C MET A 1 -10.74 -13.76 15.13
N ILE A 2 -10.38 -13.08 16.22
CA ILE A 2 -10.04 -11.65 16.26
C ILE A 2 -8.75 -11.35 15.47
N GLU A 3 -7.82 -12.28 15.48
CA GLU A 3 -6.50 -12.22 14.84
C GLU A 3 -6.62 -12.21 13.31
N ILE A 4 -7.50 -13.06 12.76
CA ILE A 4 -7.82 -13.08 11.33
C ILE A 4 -8.46 -11.76 10.91
N PHE A 5 -9.32 -11.19 11.76
CA PHE A 5 -9.93 -9.89 11.53
C PHE A 5 -8.88 -8.76 11.51
N PHE A 6 -7.89 -8.79 12.42
CA PHE A 6 -6.78 -7.83 12.39
C PHE A 6 -5.93 -7.96 11.12
N ILE A 7 -5.58 -9.17 10.68
CA ILE A 7 -4.84 -9.37 9.43
C ILE A 7 -5.64 -8.80 8.24
N LEU A 8 -6.94 -9.08 8.18
CA LEU A 8 -7.82 -8.58 7.12
C LEU A 8 -7.87 -7.04 7.12
N LEU A 9 -7.97 -6.41 8.29
CA LEU A 9 -7.94 -4.96 8.43
C LEU A 9 -6.64 -4.36 7.91
N VAL A 10 -5.49 -4.96 8.25
CA VAL A 10 -4.18 -4.50 7.76
C VAL A 10 -4.09 -4.62 6.24
N MET A 11 -4.60 -5.70 5.65
CA MET A 11 -4.64 -5.86 4.19
C MET A 11 -5.55 -4.84 3.50
N ILE A 12 -6.73 -4.55 4.05
CA ILE A 12 -7.63 -3.52 3.52
C ILE A 12 -6.95 -2.15 3.58
N PHE A 13 -6.26 -1.84 4.69
CA PHE A 13 -5.49 -0.61 4.82
C PHE A 13 -4.37 -0.53 3.78
N ALA A 14 -3.63 -1.61 3.56
CA ALA A 14 -2.58 -1.67 2.55
C ALA A 14 -3.12 -1.37 1.15
N PHE A 15 -4.26 -1.98 0.80
CA PHE A 15 -4.93 -1.75 -0.48
C PHE A 15 -5.42 -0.32 -0.62
N GLY A 16 -6.03 0.25 0.43
CA GLY A 16 -6.46 1.65 0.45
C GLY A 16 -5.31 2.63 0.27
N GLN A 17 -4.17 2.40 0.94
CA GLN A 17 -2.96 3.22 0.76
C GLN A 17 -2.42 3.12 -0.67
N GLY A 18 -2.43 1.93 -1.27
CA GLY A 18 -2.01 1.74 -2.67
C GLY A 18 -2.92 2.47 -3.66
N HIS A 19 -4.23 2.40 -3.45
CA HIS A 19 -5.20 3.15 -4.26
C HIS A 19 -5.02 4.66 -4.15
N MET A 20 -4.87 5.18 -2.93
CA MET A 20 -4.67 6.61 -2.69
C MET A 20 -3.36 7.11 -3.30
N ALA A 21 -2.29 6.32 -3.21
CA ALA A 21 -1.03 6.61 -3.90
C ALA A 21 -1.24 6.72 -5.41
N PHE A 22 -1.91 5.75 -6.03
CA PHE A 22 -2.19 5.79 -7.46
C PHE A 22 -3.04 6.99 -7.89
N VAL A 23 -4.10 7.30 -7.12
CA VAL A 23 -4.93 8.50 -7.34
C VAL A 23 -4.09 9.77 -7.24
N ASN A 24 -3.21 9.87 -6.25
CA ASN A 24 -2.30 11.00 -6.10
C ASN A 24 -1.37 11.14 -7.32
N GLY A 25 -0.88 10.02 -7.85
CA GLY A 25 -0.08 10.02 -9.09
C GLY A 25 -0.84 10.52 -10.31
N ILE A 26 -2.10 10.12 -10.45
CA ILE A 26 -2.98 10.63 -11.53
C ILE A 26 -3.25 12.13 -11.33
N LEU A 27 -3.60 12.56 -10.12
CA LEU A 27 -3.87 13.97 -9.83
C LEU A 27 -2.65 14.84 -10.13
N TRP A 28 -1.47 14.39 -9.73
CA TRP A 28 -0.22 15.09 -10.04
C TRP A 28 0.02 15.21 -11.56
N PHE A 29 -0.24 14.14 -12.31
CA PHE A 29 -0.16 14.16 -13.77
C PHE A 29 -1.19 15.12 -14.42
N LEU A 30 -2.38 15.28 -13.83
CA LEU A 30 -3.44 16.13 -14.37
C LEU A 30 -3.28 17.62 -14.01
N ASP A 31 -2.63 17.93 -12.88
CA ASP A 31 -2.37 19.30 -12.42
C ASP A 31 -1.33 20.02 -13.30
N GLU A 32 -0.46 19.27 -13.96
CA GLU A 32 0.55 19.82 -14.88
C GLU A 32 -0.03 20.07 -16.28
N GLN A 33 -0.73 21.19 -16.43
CA GLN A 33 -1.04 21.80 -17.71
C GLN A 33 0.07 22.77 -18.14
N ASP A 34 1.20 22.29 -18.65
CA ASP A 34 2.17 23.15 -19.40
C ASP A 34 3.23 22.33 -20.19
N GLY A 35 2.80 21.26 -20.88
CA GLY A 35 3.59 20.64 -21.96
C GLY A 35 4.80 19.80 -21.55
N VAL A 36 5.05 19.59 -20.26
CA VAL A 36 6.08 18.67 -19.75
C VAL A 36 5.38 17.49 -19.09
N GLU A 37 5.45 16.30 -19.70
CA GLU A 37 5.00 15.06 -19.03
C GLU A 37 5.97 14.75 -17.88
N MET A 38 5.66 15.12 -16.63
CA MET A 38 6.33 14.48 -15.51
C MET A 38 5.63 13.16 -15.18
N LYS A 39 6.26 12.06 -15.59
CA LYS A 39 5.94 10.74 -15.03
C LYS A 39 6.59 10.67 -13.66
N TRP A 40 5.95 9.96 -12.73
CA TRP A 40 6.65 9.56 -11.51
C TRP A 40 7.97 8.91 -11.88
N ASN A 41 9.07 9.52 -11.44
CA ASN A 41 10.35 8.86 -11.52
C ASN A 41 10.30 7.61 -10.62
N PHE A 42 11.25 6.71 -10.82
CA PHE A 42 11.29 5.45 -10.08
C PHE A 42 11.30 5.66 -8.55
N GLU A 43 11.96 6.71 -8.07
CA GLU A 43 12.05 7.03 -6.64
C GLU A 43 10.70 7.46 -6.06
N THR A 44 9.97 8.34 -6.75
CA THR A 44 8.63 8.80 -6.34
C THR A 44 7.63 7.65 -6.34
N CYS A 45 7.68 6.79 -7.37
CA CYS A 45 6.85 5.59 -7.44
C CYS A 45 7.16 4.62 -6.29
N LEU A 46 8.45 4.37 -6.04
CA LEU A 46 8.89 3.50 -4.96
C LEU A 46 8.44 4.05 -3.60
N ALA A 47 8.69 5.33 -3.33
CA ALA A 47 8.30 5.99 -2.08
C ALA A 47 6.79 5.89 -1.82
N ALA A 48 5.96 6.05 -2.86
CA ALA A 48 4.52 5.92 -2.78
C ALA A 48 4.05 4.47 -2.48
N MET A 49 4.86 3.47 -2.84
CA MET A 49 4.56 2.04 -2.64
C MET A 49 5.14 1.47 -1.33
N VAL A 50 6.08 2.16 -0.67
CA VAL A 50 6.72 1.66 0.58
C VAL A 50 5.68 1.32 1.65
N VAL A 51 4.72 2.21 1.91
CA VAL A 51 3.72 2.01 2.97
C VAL A 51 2.77 0.85 2.63
N PRO A 52 2.13 0.78 1.44
CA PRO A 52 1.35 -0.39 1.03
C PRO A 52 2.11 -1.71 1.15
N LEU A 53 3.35 -1.76 0.64
CA LEU A 53 4.18 -2.97 0.67
C LEU A 53 4.54 -3.37 2.10
N GLY A 54 4.91 -2.41 2.95
CA GLY A 54 5.21 -2.65 4.36
C GLY A 54 4.02 -3.24 5.12
N LEU A 55 2.80 -2.75 4.85
CA LEU A 55 1.58 -3.29 5.47
C LEU A 55 1.25 -4.70 4.98
N ILE A 56 1.51 -5.02 3.70
CA ILE A 56 1.36 -6.39 3.18
C ILE A 56 2.35 -7.32 3.89
N ILE A 57 3.63 -6.93 4.01
CA ILE A 57 4.65 -7.74 4.70
C ILE A 57 4.23 -7.96 6.16
N ALA A 58 3.82 -6.90 6.87
CA ALA A 58 3.33 -7.01 8.24
C ALA A 58 2.14 -7.97 8.36
N SER A 59 1.21 -7.97 7.40
CA SER A 59 0.08 -8.91 7.40
C SER A 59 0.51 -10.38 7.25
N VAL A 60 1.56 -10.64 6.46
CA VAL A 60 2.15 -11.98 6.30
C VAL A 60 2.87 -12.41 7.58
N GLU A 61 3.64 -11.52 8.20
CA GLU A 61 4.32 -11.80 9.46
C GLU A 61 3.33 -12.10 10.58
N LEU A 62 2.27 -11.29 10.71
CA LEU A 62 1.19 -11.51 11.67
C LEU A 62 0.50 -12.87 11.43
N TYR A 63 0.27 -13.25 10.17
CA TYR A 63 -0.28 -14.58 9.86
C TYR A 63 0.60 -15.71 10.41
N PHE A 64 1.91 -15.67 10.19
CA PHE A 64 2.83 -16.70 10.69
C PHE A 64 2.98 -16.68 12.21
N LEU A 65 2.93 -15.50 12.83
CA LEU A 65 2.95 -15.37 14.29
C LEU A 65 1.71 -16.01 14.94
N PHE A 66 0.54 -15.81 14.33
CA PHE A 66 -0.71 -16.35 14.85
C PHE A 66 -0.95 -17.81 14.46
N ARG A 67 -0.38 -18.30 13.35
CA ARG A 67 -0.52 -19.69 12.88
C ARG A 67 -0.28 -20.77 13.96
N PRO A 68 0.79 -20.74 14.78
CA PRO A 68 1.01 -21.76 15.82
C PRO A 68 0.03 -21.69 17.00
N ILE A 69 -0.73 -20.60 17.17
CA ILE A 69 -1.76 -20.49 18.21
C ILE A 69 -3.03 -21.27 17.84
N TYR A 70 -3.19 -21.61 16.55
CA TYR A 70 -4.37 -22.30 16.02
C TYR A 70 -4.14 -23.78 15.68
N MET A 71 -2.95 -24.32 15.97
CA MET A 71 -2.64 -25.76 15.91
C MET A 71 -2.78 -26.39 17.29
#